data_AF-A0A2M6ZGY9-F1
#
_entry.id   AF-A0A2M6ZGY9-F1
#
_cell.length_a   1.000
_cell.length_b   1.000
_cell.length_c   1.000
_cell.angle_alpha   90.00
_cell.angle_beta   90.00
_cell.angle_gamma   90.00
#
_symmetry.space_group_name_H-M   'P 1'
#
loop_
_entity.id
_entity.type
_entity.pdbx_description
1 polymer ?
#
loop_
_entity_poly.entity_id
_entity_poly.type
_entity_poly.pdbx_seq_one_letter_code
_entity_poly.pdbx_strand_id
1 'polypeptide(L)'
;MARLAGTKKREKYFRVNLTLPIHLDRVLADLGPTTWAKGGSKLPKTVIMRALVRLLMELKIDVSGVKTEEEFLERLRQSILNYKKK
;
A
#
# COMPACT_ATOMS: atom_id res chain seq x y z
N MET A 1 -37.60 0.21 -0.70
CA MET A 1 -36.22 0.19 -0.15
C MET A 1 -35.24 0.67 -1.22
N ALA A 2 -34.76 1.90 -1.11
CA ALA A 2 -33.91 2.54 -2.11
C ALA A 2 -32.44 2.07 -1.96
N ARG A 3 -31.87 1.52 -3.04
CA ARG A 3 -30.44 1.21 -3.15
C ARG A 3 -29.67 2.53 -3.29
N LEU A 4 -29.12 3.04 -2.19
CA LEU A 4 -28.09 4.08 -2.21
C LEU A 4 -26.75 3.47 -2.60
N ALA A 5 -26.63 2.95 -3.83
CA ALA A 5 -25.33 2.75 -4.46
C ALA A 5 -24.94 4.08 -5.08
N GLY A 6 -24.53 5.03 -4.23
CA GLY A 6 -23.96 6.29 -4.67
C GLY A 6 -22.80 5.99 -5.63
N THR A 7 -23.03 6.30 -6.89
CA THR A 7 -22.01 6.34 -7.95
C THR A 7 -20.98 7.40 -7.53
N LYS A 8 -20.01 7.02 -6.70
CA LYS A 8 -18.83 7.87 -6.46
C LYS A 8 -18.17 8.07 -7.83
N LYS A 9 -18.34 9.27 -8.38
CA LYS A 9 -17.67 9.77 -9.58
C LYS A 9 -16.20 9.34 -9.54
N ARG A 10 -15.79 8.51 -10.50
CA ARG A 10 -14.39 8.07 -10.69
C ARG A 10 -13.47 9.21 -11.14
N GLU A 11 -13.97 10.46 -11.19
CA GLU A 11 -13.32 11.67 -11.70
C GLU A 11 -12.04 12.10 -10.95
N LYS A 12 -11.65 11.45 -9.83
CA LYS A 12 -10.44 11.78 -9.07
C LYS A 12 -9.52 10.59 -8.78
N TYR A 13 -9.50 9.57 -9.64
CA TYR A 13 -8.58 8.44 -9.49
C TYR A 13 -7.65 8.34 -10.69
N PHE A 14 -6.34 8.32 -10.44
CA PHE A 14 -5.34 7.98 -11.43
C PHE A 14 -5.13 6.47 -11.47
N ARG A 15 -5.04 5.88 -12.67
CA ARG A 15 -4.64 4.48 -12.84
C ARG A 15 -3.13 4.41 -12.80
N VAL A 16 -2.61 3.57 -11.91
CA VAL A 16 -1.19 3.25 -11.82
C VAL A 16 -1.00 1.85 -12.40
N ASN A 17 -0.27 1.76 -13.50
CA ASN A 17 0.20 0.48 -14.04
C ASN A 17 1.53 0.17 -13.37
N LEU A 18 1.60 -0.97 -12.70
CA LEU A 18 2.78 -1.36 -11.95
C LEU A 18 3.29 -2.71 -12.46
N THR A 19 4.57 -2.75 -12.81
CA THR A 19 5.28 -4.00 -13.10
C THR A 19 5.94 -4.45 -11.82
N LEU A 20 5.56 -5.63 -11.34
CA LEU A 20 6.16 -6.27 -10.16
C LEU A 20 6.79 -7.61 -10.54
N PRO A 21 7.93 -7.96 -9.92
CA PRO A 21 8.39 -9.33 -9.89
C PRO A 21 7.30 -10.29 -9.39
N ILE A 22 7.25 -11.49 -9.97
CA ILE A 22 6.17 -12.46 -9.70
C ILE A 22 6.08 -12.85 -8.21
N HIS A 23 7.21 -12.86 -7.51
CA HIS A 23 7.26 -13.20 -6.10
C HIS A 23 6.58 -12.12 -5.23
N LEU A 24 6.69 -10.83 -5.58
CA LEU A 24 6.00 -9.75 -4.88
C LEU A 24 4.49 -9.77 -5.14
N ASP A 25 4.07 -10.07 -6.37
CA ASP A 25 2.64 -10.21 -6.68
C ASP A 25 1.97 -11.34 -5.88
N ARG A 26 2.68 -12.46 -5.69
CA ARG A 26 2.21 -13.59 -4.86
C ARG A 26 2.00 -13.17 -3.41
N VAL A 27 2.96 -12.45 -2.81
CA VAL A 27 2.82 -11.93 -1.45
C VAL A 27 1.56 -11.06 -1.32
N LEU A 28 1.32 -10.18 -2.29
CA LEU A 28 0.11 -9.34 -2.31
C LEU A 28 -1.18 -10.17 -2.51
N ALA A 29 -1.12 -11.23 -3.31
CA ALA A 29 -2.24 -12.13 -3.55
C ALA A 29 -2.60 -12.94 -2.29
N ASP A 30 -1.61 -13.34 -1.49
CA ASP A 30 -1.78 -14.19 -0.31
C ASP A 30 -2.20 -13.38 0.94
N LEU A 31 -1.76 -12.13 1.05
CA LEU A 31 -2.16 -11.21 2.13
C LEU A 31 -3.68 -11.06 2.23
N GLY A 32 -4.36 -10.93 1.09
CA GLY A 32 -5.81 -10.76 1.02
C GLY A 32 -6.59 -11.92 1.67
N PRO A 33 -6.47 -13.16 1.18
CA PRO A 33 -7.07 -14.34 1.79
C PRO A 33 -6.62 -14.57 3.23
N THR A 34 -5.36 -14.31 3.55
CA THR A 34 -4.84 -14.50 4.92
C THR A 34 -5.54 -13.60 5.94
N THR A 35 -5.81 -12.34 5.59
CA THR A 35 -6.57 -11.44 6.48
C THR A 35 -8.00 -11.92 6.70
N TRP A 36 -8.65 -12.47 5.68
CA TRP A 36 -9.98 -13.06 5.82
C TRP A 36 -9.97 -14.32 6.69
N ALA A 37 -9.01 -15.21 6.47
CA ALA A 37 -8.84 -16.43 7.27
C ALA A 37 -8.58 -16.14 8.77
N LYS A 38 -7.98 -14.98 9.08
CA LYS A 38 -7.71 -14.52 10.45
C LYS A 38 -8.86 -13.70 11.07
N GLY A 39 -10.07 -13.77 10.50
CA GLY A 39 -11.27 -13.09 11.03
C GLY A 39 -11.46 -11.64 10.58
N GLY A 40 -10.63 -11.17 9.63
CA GLY A 40 -10.78 -9.85 9.00
C GLY A 40 -11.62 -9.90 7.72
N SER A 41 -11.67 -8.76 7.02
CA SER A 41 -12.21 -8.71 5.65
C SER A 41 -11.14 -9.01 4.62
N LYS A 42 -11.50 -9.65 3.51
CA LYS A 42 -10.59 -9.87 2.37
C LYS A 42 -10.06 -8.53 1.88
N LEU A 43 -8.74 -8.34 1.92
CA LEU A 43 -8.09 -7.13 1.41
C LEU A 43 -7.78 -7.25 -0.10
N PRO A 44 -8.38 -6.43 -0.96
CA PRO A 44 -7.98 -6.32 -2.36
C PRO A 44 -6.57 -5.74 -2.49
N LYS A 45 -5.81 -6.17 -3.50
CA LYS A 45 -4.48 -5.62 -3.82
C LYS A 45 -4.48 -4.09 -3.89
N THR A 46 -5.53 -3.49 -4.46
CA THR A 46 -5.66 -2.02 -4.55
C THR A 46 -5.81 -1.33 -3.19
N VAL A 47 -6.42 -1.99 -2.20
CA VAL A 47 -6.50 -1.45 -0.82
C VAL A 47 -5.13 -1.51 -0.17
N ILE A 48 -4.41 -2.62 -0.30
CA ILE A 48 -3.06 -2.79 0.24
C ILE A 48 -2.14 -1.69 -0.33
N MET A 49 -2.11 -1.52 -1.65
CA MET A 49 -1.30 -0.48 -2.29
C MET A 49 -1.67 0.93 -1.84
N ARG A 50 -2.97 1.25 -1.73
CA ARG A 50 -3.39 2.57 -1.23
C ARG A 50 -2.97 2.80 0.23
N ALA A 51 -3.00 1.78 1.08
CA ALA A 51 -2.56 1.88 2.46
C ALA A 51 -1.04 2.13 2.55
N LEU A 52 -0.25 1.41 1.75
CA LEU A 52 1.20 1.60 1.68
C LEU A 52 1.58 3.01 1.20
N VAL A 53 0.92 3.54 0.17
CA VAL A 53 1.15 4.91 -0.32
C VAL A 53 0.77 5.95 0.74
N ARG A 54 -0.30 5.74 1.50
CA ARG A 54 -0.67 6.62 2.61
C ARG A 54 0.39 6.61 3.72
N LEU A 55 0.88 5.43 4.09
CA LEU A 55 1.95 5.30 5.06
C LEU A 55 3.21 6.05 4.60
N LEU A 56 3.56 5.97 3.31
CA LEU A 56 4.67 6.73 2.74
C LEU A 56 4.51 8.25 2.97
N MET A 57 3.30 8.78 2.80
CA MET A 57 3.01 10.20 3.02
C MET A 57 3.18 10.60 4.51
N GLU A 58 2.84 9.71 5.43
CA GLU A 58 2.94 9.96 6.88
C GLU A 58 4.38 9.91 7.37
N LEU A 59 5.19 8.99 6.84
CA LEU A 59 6.57 8.76 7.29
C LEU A 59 7.54 9.90 6.93
N LYS A 60 7.17 10.81 6.02
CA LYS A 60 7.99 11.97 5.58
C LYS A 60 9.45 11.57 5.30
N ILE A 61 9.63 10.49 4.55
CA ILE A 61 10.93 9.90 4.24
C ILE A 61 11.73 10.87 3.38
N ASP A 62 12.96 11.19 3.79
CA ASP A 62 13.87 11.93 2.92
C ASP A 62 14.31 11.02 1.78
N VAL A 63 14.07 11.44 0.53
CA VAL A 63 14.44 10.71 -0.69
C VAL A 63 15.65 11.31 -1.40
N SER A 64 16.27 12.34 -0.81
CA SER A 64 17.39 13.06 -1.41
C SER A 64 18.56 12.11 -1.68
N GLY A 65 18.95 11.95 -2.95
CA GLY A 65 20.09 11.15 -3.36
C GLY A 65 19.87 9.64 -3.42
N VAL A 66 18.64 9.14 -3.29
CA VAL A 66 18.31 7.71 -3.51
C VAL A 66 18.45 7.37 -4.99
N LYS A 67 19.16 6.27 -5.30
CA LYS A 67 19.39 5.80 -6.66
C LYS A 67 18.94 4.36 -6.90
N THR A 68 18.83 3.55 -5.85
CA THR A 68 18.44 2.14 -5.94
C THR A 68 17.21 1.83 -5.10
N GLU A 69 16.55 0.71 -5.43
CA GLU A 69 15.43 0.20 -4.65
C GLU A 69 15.85 -0.16 -3.22
N GLU A 70 17.03 -0.78 -3.06
CA GLU A 70 17.59 -1.15 -1.76
C GLU A 70 17.84 0.07 -0.86
N GLU A 71 18.38 1.16 -1.40
CA GLU A 71 18.59 2.41 -0.65
C GLU A 71 17.26 2.99 -0.17
N PHE A 72 16.23 2.97 -1.03
CA PHE A 72 14.91 3.45 -0.66
C PHE A 72 14.28 2.59 0.45
N LEU A 73 14.41 1.26 0.34
CA LEU A 73 13.94 0.31 1.35
C LEU A 73 14.63 0.53 2.70
N GLU A 74 15.92 0.85 2.70
CA GLU A 74 16.65 1.12 3.94
C GLU A 74 16.15 2.39 4.65
N ARG A 75 15.88 3.46 3.89
CA ARG A 75 15.28 4.69 4.44
C ARG A 75 13.87 4.47 4.97
N LEU A 76 13.09 3.65 4.28
CA LEU A 76 11.77 3.20 4.75
C LEU A 76 11.87 2.50 6.11
N ARG A 77 12.79 1.55 6.26
CA ARG A 77 13.02 0.83 7.53
C ARG A 77 13.40 1.78 8.65
N GLN A 78 14.35 2.68 8.41
CA GLN A 78 14.78 3.67 9.40
C GLN A 78 13.61 4.57 9.83
N SER A 79 12.79 5.01 8.88
CA SER A 79 11.63 5.86 9.15
C SER A 79 10.57 5.13 9.99
N ILE A 80 10.31 3.85 9.71
CA ILE A 80 9.37 3.03 10.50
C ILE A 80 9.87 2.83 11.94
N LEU A 81 11.17 2.60 12.13
CA LEU A 81 11.76 2.46 13.47
C LEU A 81 11.60 3.75 14.29
N ASN A 82 11.77 4.91 13.64
CA ASN A 82 11.60 6.21 14.28
C ASN A 82 10.14 6.54 14.55
N TYR A 83 9.21 6.11 13.68
CA TYR A 83 7.78 6.32 13.85
C TYR A 83 7.23 5.66 15.13
N LYS A 84 7.72 4.46 15.49
CA LYS A 84 7.31 3.76 16.73
C LYS A 84 7.80 4.41 18.03
N LYS A 85 8.79 5.31 17.97
CA LYS A 85 9.33 6.01 19.15
C LYS A 85 8.57 7.29 19.49
N LYS A 86 7.60 7.67 18.66
CA LYS A 86 6.80 8.88 18.81
C LYS A 86 5.40 8.52 19.30
#